data_AF-A0A1B1AAC8-F1
#
_entry.id   AF-A0A1B1AAC8-F1
#
_cell.length_a   1.000
_cell.length_b   1.000
_cell.length_c   1.000
_cell.angle_alpha   90.00
_cell.angle_beta   90.00
_cell.angle_gamma   90.00
#
_symmetry.space_group_name_H-M   'P 1'
#
loop_
_entity.id
_entity.type
_entity.pdbx_description
1 polymer ?
#
loop_
_entity_poly.entity_id
_entity_poly.type
_entity_poly.pdbx_seq_one_letter_code
_entity_poly.pdbx_strand_id
1 'polypeptide(L)'
;MTALAQDVSKLTDRYQTTVPAGVRKQLKLGKGDQIRYCTEPSGRVYIEPVRSDEEDPVLGAFLDFVEADIKAHPDRIRAFDGALHDRLAALVGDVDVDLDAPLSLEDE
;
A
#
# COMPACT_ATOMS: atom_id res chain seq x y z
N MET A 1 18.12 20.91 10.24
CA MET A 1 16.98 20.60 11.12
C MET A 1 15.71 20.92 10.37
N THR A 2 15.01 19.90 9.87
CA THR A 2 13.78 20.09 9.10
C THR A 2 12.70 20.64 10.03
N ALA A 3 12.12 21.78 9.70
CA ALA A 3 11.03 22.36 10.47
C ALA A 3 9.85 21.38 10.47
N LEU A 4 9.44 20.91 11.66
CA LEU A 4 8.19 20.18 11.81
C LEU A 4 7.04 21.14 11.53
N ALA A 5 6.16 20.80 10.59
CA ALA A 5 4.93 21.56 10.38
C ALA A 5 4.10 21.51 11.68
N GLN A 6 3.63 22.67 12.13
CA GLN A 6 2.84 22.82 13.34
C GLN A 6 1.46 23.35 12.98
N ASP A 7 0.43 22.59 13.33
CA ASP A 7 -0.97 23.01 13.24
C ASP A 7 -1.58 22.99 14.65
N VAL A 8 -2.59 23.85 14.88
CA VAL A 8 -3.31 23.91 16.16
C VAL A 8 -4.80 23.68 15.92
N SER A 9 -5.41 22.85 16.78
CA SER A 9 -6.85 22.64 16.80
C SER A 9 -7.42 22.93 18.19
N LYS A 10 -8.66 23.43 18.23
CA LYS A 10 -9.40 23.64 19.48
C LYS A 10 -10.17 22.37 19.84
N LEU A 11 -10.24 22.05 21.12
CA LEU A 11 -11.14 21.01 21.63
C LEU A 11 -12.57 21.55 21.75
N THR A 12 -13.54 20.73 21.38
CA THR A 12 -14.95 20.96 21.72
C THR A 12 -15.22 20.60 23.18
N ASP A 13 -16.40 20.96 23.68
CA ASP A 13 -16.84 20.61 25.04
C ASP A 13 -16.97 19.09 25.26
N ARG A 14 -16.98 18.30 24.17
CA ARG A 14 -16.97 16.83 24.21
C ARG A 14 -15.58 16.23 24.01
N TYR A 15 -14.53 17.02 24.15
CA TYR A 15 -13.13 16.62 23.92
C TYR A 15 -12.85 16.12 22.49
N GLN A 16 -13.63 16.58 21.50
CA GLN A 16 -13.39 16.25 20.11
C GLN A 16 -12.52 17.33 19.46
N THR A 17 -11.71 16.93 18.47
CA THR A 17 -10.94 17.87 17.67
C THR A 17 -10.94 17.47 16.19
N THR A 18 -10.87 18.46 15.31
CA THR A 18 -10.73 18.22 13.87
C THR A 18 -9.25 18.09 13.55
N VAL A 19 -8.86 17.01 12.87
CA VAL A 19 -7.50 16.83 12.37
C VAL A 19 -7.23 17.87 11.27
N PRO A 20 -6.22 18.75 11.38
CA PRO A 20 -5.90 19.77 10.38
C PRO A 20 -5.61 19.21 8.99
N ALA A 21 -5.84 20.00 7.94
CA ALA A 21 -5.70 19.55 6.57
C ALA A 21 -4.26 19.09 6.23
N GLY A 22 -3.24 19.78 6.77
CA GLY A 22 -1.83 19.38 6.62
C GLY A 22 -1.58 17.99 7.19
N VAL A 23 -2.03 17.76 8.43
CA VAL A 23 -1.91 16.46 9.12
C VAL A 23 -2.68 15.36 8.38
N ARG A 24 -3.92 15.61 7.91
CA ARG A 24 -4.68 14.61 7.13
C ARG A 24 -3.96 14.18 5.86
N LYS A 25 -3.35 15.14 5.13
CA LYS A 25 -2.58 14.84 3.92
C LYS A 25 -1.32 14.04 4.25
N GLN A 26 -0.59 14.46 5.28
CA GLN A 26 0.63 13.78 5.73
C GLN A 26 0.36 12.34 6.14
N LEU A 27 -0.73 12.10 6.88
CA LEU A 27 -1.14 10.79 7.34
C LEU A 27 -2.03 10.05 6.34
N LYS A 28 -2.26 10.58 5.12
CA LYS A 28 -3.17 10.02 4.10
C LYS A 28 -4.49 9.52 4.71
N LEU A 29 -5.18 10.38 5.44
CA LEU A 29 -6.43 10.05 6.13
C LEU A 29 -7.65 10.38 5.25
N GLY A 30 -8.50 9.37 5.06
CA GLY A 30 -9.86 9.47 4.52
C GLY A 30 -10.93 9.78 5.58
N LYS A 31 -12.19 9.83 5.15
CA LYS A 31 -13.33 9.93 6.06
C LYS A 31 -13.61 8.55 6.65
N GLY A 32 -13.69 8.46 7.98
CA GLY A 32 -13.96 7.19 8.68
C GLY A 32 -12.71 6.38 9.02
N ASP A 33 -11.53 6.79 8.53
CA ASP A 33 -10.25 6.19 8.89
C ASP A 33 -10.00 6.26 10.40
N GLN A 34 -9.40 5.19 10.92
CA GLN A 34 -9.00 5.12 12.32
C GLN A 34 -7.61 5.73 12.52
N ILE A 35 -7.42 6.41 13.65
CA ILE A 35 -6.12 6.91 14.11
C ILE A 35 -5.79 6.31 15.48
N ARG A 36 -4.52 6.00 15.71
CA ARG A 36 -4.00 5.53 16.99
C ARG A 36 -3.29 6.69 17.69
N TYR A 37 -3.54 6.86 18.98
CA TYR A 37 -2.77 7.75 19.85
C TYR A 37 -1.65 6.94 20.51
N CYS A 38 -0.42 7.37 20.31
CA CYS A 38 0.78 6.77 20.89
C CYS A 38 1.36 7.72 21.93
N THR A 39 1.74 7.18 23.09
CA THR A 39 2.34 7.95 24.18
C THR A 39 3.71 7.38 24.49
N GLU A 40 4.74 8.20 24.35
CA GLU A 40 6.11 7.82 24.69
C GLU A 40 6.38 7.97 26.20
N PRO A 41 7.39 7.28 26.74
CA PRO A 41 7.87 7.52 28.10
C PRO A 41 8.28 8.97 28.37
N SER A 42 8.66 9.71 27.33
CA SER A 42 9.00 11.14 27.38
C SER A 42 7.80 12.05 27.70
N GLY A 43 6.57 11.51 27.62
CA GLY A 43 5.32 12.27 27.70
C GLY A 43 4.89 12.88 26.36
N ARG A 44 5.66 12.70 25.28
CA ARG A 44 5.23 13.07 23.93
C ARG A 44 4.06 12.18 23.51
N VAL A 45 2.98 12.82 23.06
CA VAL A 45 1.84 12.16 22.43
C VAL A 45 1.88 12.46 20.93
N TYR A 46 1.73 11.44 20.11
CA TYR A 46 1.62 11.57 18.67
C TYR A 46 0.51 10.66 18.14
N ILE A 47 0.07 10.92 16.91
CA ILE A 47 -0.97 10.13 16.25
C ILE A 47 -0.42 9.46 15.00
N GLU A 48 -0.91 8.26 14.72
CA GLU A 48 -0.59 7.48 13.53
C GLU A 48 -1.88 6.99 12.87
N PRO A 49 -1.91 6.84 11.53
CA PRO A 49 -3.02 6.17 10.88
C PRO A 49 -3.02 4.70 11.28
N VAL A 50 -4.19 4.15 11.57
CA VAL A 50 -4.37 2.69 11.63
C VAL A 50 -4.60 2.23 10.20
N ARG A 51 -3.64 1.48 9.67
CA ARG A 51 -3.84 0.72 8.44
C ARG A 51 -4.41 -0.63 8.82
N SER A 52 -5.48 -1.02 8.14
CA SER A 52 -5.81 -2.43 8.05
C SER A 52 -4.68 -3.05 7.24
N ASP A 53 -3.69 -3.59 7.94
CA ASP A 53 -2.88 -4.67 7.41
C ASP A 53 -3.80 -5.90 7.39
N GLU A 54 -4.86 -5.87 6.59
CA GLU A 54 -5.48 -7.12 6.14
C GLU A 54 -4.45 -7.75 5.22
N GLU A 55 -3.45 -8.38 5.84
CA GLU A 55 -2.60 -9.33 5.16
C GLU A 55 -3.55 -10.36 4.55
N ASP A 56 -3.51 -10.48 3.23
CA ASP A 56 -4.22 -11.55 2.54
C ASP A 56 -3.78 -12.88 3.17
N PRO A 57 -4.67 -13.58 3.87
CA PRO A 57 -4.31 -14.77 4.63
C PRO A 57 -3.82 -15.92 3.72
N VAL A 58 -4.09 -15.84 2.41
CA VAL A 58 -3.68 -16.82 1.41
C VAL A 58 -2.36 -16.45 0.76
N LEU A 59 -2.04 -15.17 0.63
CA LEU A 59 -0.86 -14.70 -0.10
C LEU A 59 0.43 -15.32 0.44
N GLY A 60 0.60 -15.37 1.77
CA GLY A 60 1.77 -16.00 2.39
C GLY A 60 1.93 -17.48 1.99
N ALA A 61 0.86 -18.26 2.15
CA ALA A 61 0.86 -19.69 1.79
C ALA A 61 1.07 -19.93 0.29
N PHE A 62 0.56 -19.04 -0.56
CA PHE A 62 0.78 -19.10 -2.01
C PHE A 62 2.25 -18.84 -2.36
N LEU A 63 2.88 -17.83 -1.75
CA LEU A 63 4.29 -17.54 -1.98
C LEU A 63 5.20 -18.67 -1.47
N ASP A 64 4.88 -19.28 -0.34
CA ASP A 64 5.58 -20.46 0.18
C ASP A 64 5.48 -21.65 -0.78
N PHE A 65 4.29 -21.87 -1.36
CA PHE A 65 4.07 -22.91 -2.37
C PHE A 65 4.93 -22.66 -3.63
N VAL A 66 4.95 -21.43 -4.15
CA VAL A 66 5.77 -21.06 -5.31
C VAL A 66 7.25 -21.22 -5.00
N GLU A 67 7.72 -20.77 -3.84
CA GLU A 67 9.12 -20.90 -3.44
C GLU A 67 9.54 -22.38 -3.37
N ALA A 68 8.71 -23.24 -2.78
CA ALA A 68 8.97 -24.67 -2.67
C ALA A 68 9.07 -25.34 -4.05
N ASP A 69 8.16 -25.04 -4.98
CA ASP A 69 8.20 -25.60 -6.34
C ASP A 69 9.46 -25.13 -7.10
N ILE A 70 9.80 -23.85 -7.00
CA ILE A 70 11.01 -23.29 -7.62
C ILE A 70 12.29 -23.97 -7.11
N LYS A 71 12.39 -24.18 -5.79
CA LYS A 71 13.54 -24.87 -5.18
C LYS A 71 13.61 -26.34 -5.59
N ALA A 72 12.46 -27.01 -5.68
CA ALA A 72 12.39 -28.43 -6.06
C ALA A 72 12.65 -28.67 -7.55
N HIS A 73 12.27 -27.71 -8.39
CA HIS A 73 12.28 -27.83 -9.85
C HIS A 73 12.89 -26.59 -10.52
N PRO A 74 14.17 -26.25 -10.24
CA PRO A 74 14.81 -25.09 -10.84
C PRO A 74 14.91 -25.20 -12.37
N ASP A 75 14.89 -26.41 -12.93
CA ASP A 75 14.91 -26.69 -14.36
C ASP A 75 13.61 -26.29 -15.10
N ARG A 76 12.52 -26.04 -14.36
CA ARG A 76 11.26 -25.52 -14.92
C ARG A 76 11.29 -24.02 -15.15
N ILE A 77 12.17 -23.28 -14.48
CA ILE A 77 12.38 -21.85 -14.75
C ILE A 77 13.26 -21.75 -15.99
N ARG A 78 12.64 -21.40 -17.11
CA ARG A 78 13.32 -21.23 -18.39
C ARG A 78 12.98 -19.88 -18.98
N ALA A 79 13.97 -19.23 -19.58
CA ALA A 79 13.74 -18.05 -20.39
C ALA A 79 12.84 -18.41 -21.57
N PHE A 80 12.00 -17.45 -21.99
CA PHE A 80 11.31 -17.58 -23.27
C PHE A 80 12.32 -17.69 -24.40
N ASP A 81 11.96 -18.43 -25.44
CA ASP A 81 12.75 -18.40 -26.66
C ASP A 81 12.70 -16.99 -27.28
N GLY A 82 13.79 -16.61 -27.98
CA GLY A 82 13.91 -15.26 -28.54
C GLY A 82 12.82 -14.93 -29.55
N ALA A 83 12.34 -15.91 -30.31
CA ALA A 83 11.31 -15.68 -31.33
C ALA A 83 9.94 -15.40 -30.69
N LEU A 84 9.61 -16.10 -29.59
CA LEU A 84 8.41 -15.88 -28.80
C LEU A 84 8.48 -14.54 -28.09
N HIS A 85 9.63 -14.20 -27.51
CA HIS A 85 9.86 -12.88 -26.91
C HIS A 85 9.62 -11.76 -27.93
N ASP A 86 10.24 -11.84 -29.12
CA ASP A 86 10.11 -10.82 -30.16
C ASP A 86 8.67 -10.72 -30.68
N ARG A 87 7.97 -11.85 -30.77
CA ARG A 87 6.55 -11.88 -31.12
C ARG A 87 5.68 -11.22 -30.05
N LEU A 88 5.94 -11.48 -28.77
CA LEU A 88 5.22 -10.85 -27.66
C LEU A 88 5.48 -9.34 -27.65
N ALA A 89 6.74 -8.92 -27.79
CA ALA A 89 7.12 -7.52 -27.86
C ALA A 89 6.45 -6.81 -29.05
N ALA A 90 6.40 -7.43 -30.22
CA ALA A 90 5.69 -6.87 -31.38
C ALA A 90 4.17 -6.78 -31.18
N LEU A 91 3.58 -7.64 -30.35
CA LEU A 91 2.14 -7.68 -30.12
C LEU A 91 1.68 -6.68 -29.06
N VAL A 92 2.45 -6.51 -27.97
CA VAL A 92 2.02 -5.72 -26.80
C VAL A 92 3.02 -4.60 -26.40
N GLY A 93 4.13 -4.43 -27.11
CA GLY A 93 5.21 -3.52 -26.71
C GLY A 93 4.84 -2.04 -26.66
N ASP A 94 3.82 -1.62 -27.42
CA ASP A 94 3.31 -0.24 -27.43
C ASP A 94 2.04 -0.07 -26.56
N VAL A 95 1.61 -1.11 -25.83
CA VAL A 95 0.43 -1.03 -24.96
C VAL A 95 0.84 -0.41 -23.63
N ASP A 96 0.30 0.77 -23.36
CA ASP A 96 0.45 1.43 -22.06
C ASP A 96 -0.52 0.79 -21.05
N VAL A 97 0.03 0.08 -20.06
CA VAL A 97 -0.73 -0.61 -19.02
C VAL A 97 -0.43 0.04 -17.67
N ASP A 98 -1.45 0.66 -17.10
CA ASP A 98 -1.41 1.15 -15.72
C ASP A 98 -1.93 0.04 -14.77
N LEU A 99 -1.00 -0.61 -14.07
CA LEU A 99 -1.33 -1.66 -13.09
C LEU A 99 -1.91 -1.10 -11.79
N ASP A 100 -1.80 0.21 -11.56
CA ASP A 100 -2.37 0.92 -10.41
C ASP A 100 -3.75 1.52 -10.73
N ALA A 101 -4.19 1.45 -12.00
CA ALA A 101 -5.51 1.92 -12.38
C ALA A 101 -6.61 1.07 -11.72
N PRO A 102 -7.70 1.69 -11.24
CA PRO A 102 -8.84 0.95 -10.73
C PRO A 102 -9.47 0.09 -11.83
N LEU A 103 -9.89 -1.12 -11.47
CA LEU A 103 -10.63 -2.00 -12.39
C LEU A 103 -11.94 -1.32 -12.82
N SER A 104 -12.26 -1.45 -14.10
CA SER A 104 -13.54 -0.98 -14.64
C SER A 104 -14.67 -1.84 -14.10
N LEU A 105 -15.78 -1.23 -13.68
CA LEU A 105 -17.00 -1.94 -13.31
C LEU A 105 -17.74 -2.53 -14.52
N GLU A 106 -17.34 -2.15 -15.74
CA GLU A 106 -17.93 -2.64 -17.00
C GLU A 106 -17.23 -3.91 -17.53
N ASP A 107 -16.10 -4.31 -16.94
CA ASP A 107 -15.32 -5.50 -17.32
C ASP A 107 -15.66 -6.75 -16.48
N GLU A 108 -16.72 -6.69 -15.64
CA GLU A 108 -17.34 -7.83 -14.94
C GLU A 108 -18.42 -8.54 -15.78
#